data_AF-A0A9E3W6Z0-F1
#
_entry.id   AF-A0A9E3W6Z0-F1
#
_cell.length_a   1.000
_cell.length_b   1.000
_cell.length_c   1.000
_cell.angle_alpha   90.00
_cell.angle_beta   90.00
_cell.angle_gamma   90.00
#
_symmetry.space_group_name_H-M   'P 1'
#
loop_
_entity.id
_entity.type
_entity.pdbx_description
1 polymer ?
#
loop_
_entity_poly.entity_id
_entity_poly.type
_entity_poly.pdbx_seq_one_letter_code
_entity_poly.pdbx_strand_id
1 'polypeptide(L)'
;APADAVCTAIAALKAGGPDPAKFVSVDVVNSLRDQVAALSAVASAREVDETVKAALADGRILPPMEAWARELGKKDIAALKAYVAAATPIAALGGTQTRGQQPGGGADGKLTDVQVAVCKAIGVSEEDYAKSLKASADAAA
;
A
#
# COMPACT_ATOMS: atom_id res chain seq x y z
N ALA A 1 69.25 -19.13 16.39
CA ALA A 1 68.46 -20.35 16.60
C ALA A 1 66.96 -20.10 16.81
N PRO A 2 66.49 -19.29 17.79
CA PRO A 2 65.06 -18.92 17.85
C PRO A 2 64.71 -17.72 16.93
N ALA A 3 65.61 -16.75 16.79
CA ALA A 3 65.39 -15.57 15.95
C ALA A 3 65.26 -15.91 14.44
N ASP A 4 66.08 -16.84 13.94
CA ASP A 4 66.01 -17.32 12.55
C ASP A 4 64.68 -18.01 12.24
N ALA A 5 64.16 -18.83 13.17
CA ALA A 5 62.88 -19.51 13.02
C ALA A 5 61.71 -18.51 12.97
N VAL A 6 61.75 -17.45 13.79
CA VAL A 6 60.77 -16.36 13.76
C VAL A 6 60.85 -15.60 12.44
N CYS A 7 62.04 -15.30 11.93
CA CYS A 7 62.23 -14.66 10.63
C CYS A 7 61.69 -15.52 9.47
N THR A 8 61.93 -16.83 9.47
CA THR A 8 61.40 -17.76 8.46
C THR A 8 59.86 -17.83 8.52
N ALA A 9 59.28 -17.87 9.72
CA ALA A 9 57.82 -17.89 9.89
C ALA A 9 57.16 -16.59 9.40
N ILE A 10 57.76 -15.43 9.68
CA ILE A 10 57.27 -14.12 9.18
C ILE A 10 57.37 -14.04 7.66
N ALA A 11 58.45 -14.55 7.07
CA ALA A 11 58.62 -14.58 5.62
C ALA A 11 57.58 -15.48 4.93
N ALA A 12 57.29 -16.65 5.49
CA ALA A 12 56.26 -17.56 4.99
C ALA A 12 54.85 -16.94 5.09
N LEU A 13 54.55 -16.25 6.19
CA LEU A 13 53.26 -15.55 6.37
C LEU A 13 53.09 -14.40 5.37
N LYS A 14 54.15 -13.64 5.08
CA LYS A 14 54.12 -12.58 4.06
C LYS A 14 54.00 -13.12 2.64
N ALA A 15 54.62 -14.27 2.35
CA ALA A 15 54.56 -14.90 1.04
C ALA A 15 53.18 -15.50 0.71
N GLY A 16 52.40 -15.87 1.73
CA GLY A 16 51.05 -16.41 1.56
C GLY A 16 50.00 -15.39 1.10
N GLY A 17 50.22 -14.09 1.37
CA GLY A 17 49.28 -13.01 1.06
C GLY A 17 47.91 -13.15 1.74
N PRO A 18 47.13 -12.07 1.90
CA PRO A 18 45.72 -12.21 2.25
C PRO A 18 44.99 -12.84 1.05
N ASP A 19 44.46 -14.05 1.23
CA ASP A 19 43.63 -14.73 0.24
C ASP A 19 42.41 -13.84 -0.09
N PRO A 20 42.28 -13.27 -1.31
CA PRO A 20 41.24 -12.31 -1.64
C PRO A 20 39.83 -12.92 -1.64
N ALA A 21 39.70 -14.25 -1.68
CA ALA A 21 38.43 -14.94 -1.51
C ALA A 21 38.02 -15.07 -0.02
N LYS A 22 38.98 -14.98 0.91
CA LYS A 22 38.75 -15.06 2.35
C LYS A 22 38.86 -13.71 3.06
N PHE A 23 39.60 -12.77 2.48
CA PHE A 23 39.90 -11.45 3.04
C PHE A 23 39.48 -10.37 2.04
N VAL A 24 38.23 -9.95 2.15
CA VAL A 24 37.69 -8.77 1.46
C VAL A 24 37.93 -7.51 2.28
N SER A 25 38.11 -6.38 1.60
CA SER A 25 38.24 -5.07 2.24
C SER A 25 37.04 -4.79 3.14
N VAL A 26 37.30 -4.31 4.35
CA VAL A 26 36.26 -3.93 5.31
C VAL A 26 35.30 -2.90 4.70
N ASP A 27 35.79 -2.00 3.84
CA ASP A 27 34.97 -1.05 3.10
C ASP A 27 33.90 -1.73 2.21
N VAL A 28 34.23 -2.83 1.55
CA VAL A 28 33.28 -3.57 0.70
C VAL A 28 32.22 -4.24 1.57
N VAL A 29 32.62 -4.84 2.69
CA VAL A 29 31.69 -5.47 3.64
C VAL A 29 30.76 -4.42 4.26
N ASN A 30 31.28 -3.26 4.64
CA ASN A 30 30.48 -2.17 5.17
C ASN A 30 29.50 -1.63 4.12
N SER A 31 29.96 -1.39 2.88
CA SER A 31 29.09 -0.97 1.77
C SER A 31 27.97 -1.99 1.50
N LEU A 32 28.27 -3.29 1.57
CA LEU A 32 27.27 -4.33 1.37
C LEU A 32 26.27 -4.38 2.54
N ARG A 33 26.74 -4.21 3.78
CA ARG A 33 25.88 -4.09 4.96
C ARG A 33 24.95 -2.88 4.86
N ASP A 34 25.45 -1.75 4.40
CA ASP A 34 24.65 -0.53 4.20
C ASP A 34 23.56 -0.76 3.14
N GLN A 35 23.91 -1.41 2.02
CA GLN A 35 22.94 -1.78 0.98
C GLN A 35 21.89 -2.76 1.51
N VAL A 36 22.28 -3.77 2.27
CA VAL A 36 21.35 -4.73 2.88
C VAL A 36 20.45 -4.04 3.90
N ALA A 37 20.99 -3.14 4.72
CA ALA A 37 20.20 -2.37 5.68
C ALA A 37 19.18 -1.46 4.97
N ALA A 38 19.61 -0.76 3.92
CA ALA A 38 18.73 0.08 3.10
C ALA A 38 17.62 -0.75 2.43
N LEU A 39 17.97 -1.88 1.80
CA LEU A 39 17.01 -2.76 1.16
C LEU A 39 16.02 -3.35 2.18
N SER A 40 16.51 -3.75 3.35
CA SER A 40 15.67 -4.26 4.44
C SER A 40 14.69 -3.20 4.92
N ALA A 41 15.13 -1.95 5.06
CA ALA A 41 14.24 -0.84 5.43
C ALA A 41 13.14 -0.60 4.38
N VAL A 42 13.48 -0.67 3.09
CA VAL A 42 12.50 -0.55 1.99
C VAL A 42 11.51 -1.71 2.01
N ALA A 43 11.98 -2.94 2.20
CA ALA A 43 11.13 -4.11 2.29
C ALA A 43 10.13 -4.01 3.45
N SER A 44 10.60 -3.65 4.64
CA SER A 44 9.73 -3.45 5.82
C SER A 44 8.71 -2.34 5.60
N ALA A 45 9.10 -1.21 5.01
CA ALA A 45 8.18 -0.11 4.70
C ALA A 45 7.09 -0.54 3.71
N ARG A 46 7.46 -1.30 2.68
CA ARG A 46 6.51 -1.84 1.71
C ARG A 46 5.54 -2.83 2.35
N GLU A 47 6.02 -3.70 3.23
CA GLU A 47 5.17 -4.68 3.92
C GLU A 47 4.13 -4.02 4.82
N VAL A 48 4.51 -2.95 5.52
CA VAL A 48 3.57 -2.12 6.30
C VAL A 48 2.52 -1.50 5.39
N ASP A 49 2.95 -0.88 4.29
CA ASP A 49 2.06 -0.21 3.35
C ASP A 49 1.05 -1.18 2.70
N GLU A 50 1.50 -2.37 2.30
CA GLU A 50 0.63 -3.41 1.74
C GLU A 50 -0.36 -3.92 2.79
N THR A 51 0.09 -4.14 4.03
CA THR A 51 -0.78 -4.58 5.13
C THR A 51 -1.85 -3.55 5.46
N VAL A 52 -1.48 -2.27 5.56
CA VAL A 52 -2.44 -1.18 5.85
C VAL A 52 -3.44 -1.02 4.72
N LYS A 53 -3.00 -1.03 3.46
CA LYS A 53 -3.90 -0.91 2.30
C LYS A 53 -4.90 -2.06 2.23
N ALA A 54 -4.44 -3.29 2.42
CA ALA A 54 -5.31 -4.46 2.46
C ALA A 54 -6.35 -4.35 3.58
N ALA A 55 -5.92 -3.94 4.78
CA ALA A 55 -6.81 -3.81 5.92
C ALA A 55 -7.83 -2.65 5.79
N LEU A 56 -7.47 -1.57 5.07
CA LEU A 56 -8.40 -0.49 4.71
C LEU A 56 -9.43 -0.96 3.67
N ALA A 57 -9.00 -1.67 2.64
CA ALA A 57 -9.88 -2.21 1.60
C ALA A 57 -10.86 -3.23 2.18
N ASP A 58 -10.42 -4.06 3.11
CA ASP A 58 -11.25 -5.02 3.82
C ASP A 58 -12.16 -4.37 4.88
N GLY A 59 -12.05 -3.06 5.12
CA GLY A 59 -12.84 -2.35 6.12
C GLY A 59 -12.53 -2.75 7.56
N ARG A 60 -11.34 -3.33 7.81
CA ARG A 60 -10.84 -3.67 9.16
C ARG A 60 -10.15 -2.49 9.84
N ILE A 61 -9.58 -1.59 9.05
CA ILE A 61 -9.06 -0.30 9.51
C ILE A 61 -9.95 0.80 8.94
N LEU A 62 -10.27 1.79 9.78
CA LEU A 62 -11.01 2.98 9.36
C LEU A 62 -10.05 3.98 8.68
N PRO A 63 -10.46 4.69 7.61
CA PRO A 63 -9.60 5.67 6.94
C PRO A 63 -8.95 6.72 7.87
N PRO A 64 -9.64 7.27 8.89
CA PRO A 64 -9.02 8.18 9.86
C PRO A 64 -7.90 7.55 10.70
N MET A 65 -7.86 6.22 10.82
CA MET A 65 -6.87 5.48 11.59
C MET A 65 -5.67 5.03 10.74
N GLU A 66 -5.65 5.31 9.44
CA GLU A 66 -4.56 4.91 8.54
C GLU A 66 -3.19 5.42 9.03
N ALA A 67 -3.10 6.69 9.42
CA ALA A 67 -1.84 7.27 9.89
C ALA A 67 -1.33 6.54 11.15
N TRP A 68 -2.23 6.23 12.08
CA TRP A 68 -1.91 5.44 13.27
C TRP A 68 -1.43 4.03 12.90
N ALA A 69 -2.11 3.37 11.96
CA ALA A 69 -1.76 2.02 11.54
C ALA A 69 -0.39 1.95 10.85
N ARG A 70 -0.04 2.96 10.04
CA ARG A 70 1.29 3.09 9.42
C ARG A 70 2.37 3.32 10.47
N GLU A 71 2.12 4.20 11.45
CA GLU A 71 3.06 4.45 12.54
C GLU A 71 3.24 3.22 13.45
N LEU A 72 2.17 2.45 13.67
CA LEU A 72 2.25 1.18 14.39
C LEU A 72 3.07 0.16 13.60
N GLY A 73 2.80 -0.03 12.31
CA GLY A 73 3.52 -0.99 11.47
C GLY A 73 5.01 -0.70 11.34
N LYS A 74 5.41 0.59 11.29
CA LYS A 74 6.83 0.99 11.32
C LYS A 74 7.54 0.60 12.61
N LYS A 75 6.82 0.57 13.74
CA LYS A 75 7.36 0.20 15.06
C LYS A 75 7.32 -1.31 15.29
N ASP A 76 6.19 -1.92 14.94
CA ASP A 76 5.91 -3.33 15.13
C ASP A 76 4.85 -3.81 14.12
N ILE A 77 5.31 -4.43 13.04
CA ILE A 77 4.45 -5.00 12.02
C ILE A 77 3.68 -6.23 12.52
N ALA A 78 4.21 -6.97 13.49
CA ALA A 78 3.53 -8.13 14.05
C ALA A 78 2.30 -7.68 14.87
N ALA A 79 2.45 -6.60 15.65
CA ALA A 79 1.33 -5.97 16.35
C ALA A 79 0.26 -5.46 15.38
N LEU A 80 0.67 -4.83 14.27
CA LEU A 80 -0.28 -4.41 13.23
C LEU A 80 -1.04 -5.60 12.64
N LYS A 81 -0.34 -6.68 12.26
CA LYS A 81 -0.96 -7.90 11.72
C LYS A 81 -1.90 -8.56 12.73
N ALA A 82 -1.52 -8.63 13.99
CA ALA A 82 -2.37 -9.16 15.06
C ALA A 82 -3.65 -8.33 15.25
N TYR A 83 -3.53 -7.01 15.21
CA TYR A 83 -4.69 -6.11 15.24
C TYR A 83 -5.61 -6.33 14.03
N VAL A 84 -5.05 -6.37 12.82
CA VAL A 84 -5.83 -6.63 11.59
C VAL A 84 -6.51 -7.99 11.63
N ALA A 85 -5.86 -9.02 12.20
CA ALA A 85 -6.47 -10.34 12.34
C ALA A 85 -7.63 -10.37 13.34
N ALA A 86 -7.55 -9.58 14.42
CA ALA A 86 -8.62 -9.47 15.43
C ALA A 86 -9.74 -8.51 15.03
N ALA A 87 -9.45 -7.53 14.15
CA ALA A 87 -10.41 -6.54 13.71
C ALA A 87 -11.53 -7.18 12.86
N THR A 88 -12.78 -6.93 13.25
CA THR A 88 -13.95 -7.39 12.48
C THR A 88 -14.21 -6.42 11.32
N PRO A 89 -14.35 -6.90 10.07
CA PRO A 89 -14.67 -6.05 8.93
C PRO A 89 -15.97 -5.25 9.17
N ILE A 90 -15.92 -3.94 8.92
CA ILE A 90 -17.12 -3.11 8.97
C ILE A 90 -17.85 -3.27 7.64
N ALA A 91 -18.90 -4.09 7.62
CA ALA A 91 -19.67 -4.40 6.41
C ALA A 91 -20.18 -3.15 5.65
N ALA A 92 -20.42 -2.04 6.36
CA ALA A 92 -20.83 -0.77 5.77
C ALA A 92 -19.74 -0.09 4.91
N LEU A 93 -18.45 -0.41 5.13
CA LEU A 93 -17.35 0.07 4.28
C LEU A 93 -17.15 -0.81 3.04
N GLY A 94 -17.77 -1.99 2.98
CA GLY A 94 -17.66 -2.92 1.86
C GLY A 94 -18.52 -2.58 0.65
N GLY A 95 -19.35 -1.53 0.70
CA GLY A 95 -20.19 -1.14 -0.42
C GLY A 95 -20.79 0.25 -0.28
N THR A 96 -21.04 0.90 -1.41
CA THR A 96 -21.78 2.17 -1.45
C THR A 96 -23.29 1.91 -1.40
N GLN A 97 -24.07 2.88 -0.89
CA GLN A 97 -25.54 2.78 -0.81
C GLN A 97 -26.19 2.40 -2.16
N THR A 98 -25.60 2.84 -3.27
CA THR A 98 -26.10 2.54 -4.61
C THR A 98 -25.55 1.25 -5.19
N ARG A 99 -24.62 0.56 -4.51
CA ARG A 99 -23.86 -0.57 -5.07
C ARG A 99 -23.27 -0.27 -6.46
N GLY A 100 -22.90 0.99 -6.70
CA GLY A 100 -22.42 1.45 -8.01
C GLY A 100 -23.51 1.62 -9.08
N GLN A 101 -24.79 1.47 -8.74
CA GLN A 101 -25.88 1.87 -9.62
C GLN A 101 -25.92 3.39 -9.72
N GLN A 102 -26.07 3.89 -10.94
CA GLN A 102 -26.35 5.29 -11.17
C GLN A 102 -27.68 5.66 -10.49
N PRO A 103 -27.80 6.87 -9.92
CA PRO A 103 -29.08 7.40 -9.47
C PRO A 103 -30.10 7.22 -10.60
N GLY A 104 -31.26 6.66 -10.29
CA GLY A 104 -32.25 6.17 -11.26
C GLY A 104 -32.53 7.12 -12.42
N GLY A 105 -31.75 6.96 -13.47
CA GLY A 105 -31.94 7.53 -14.80
C GLY A 105 -31.91 6.38 -15.76
N GLY A 106 -32.92 6.29 -16.63
CA GLY A 106 -33.01 5.22 -17.62
C GLY A 106 -31.66 5.02 -18.30
N ALA A 107 -31.25 3.75 -18.42
CA ALA A 107 -30.16 3.38 -19.31
C ALA A 107 -30.40 4.10 -20.64
N ASP A 108 -29.39 4.80 -21.14
CA ASP A 108 -29.42 5.55 -22.42
C ASP A 108 -29.97 6.98 -22.39
N GLY A 109 -30.16 7.61 -21.22
CA GLY A 109 -30.49 9.04 -21.14
C GLY A 109 -31.89 9.38 -21.65
N LYS A 110 -32.76 8.37 -21.77
CA LYS A 110 -34.19 8.54 -22.05
C LYS A 110 -34.98 8.57 -20.76
N LEU A 111 -35.93 9.50 -20.66
CA LEU A 111 -36.89 9.52 -19.56
C LEU A 111 -37.72 8.22 -19.60
N THR A 112 -37.90 7.60 -18.44
CA THR A 112 -38.87 6.51 -18.28
C THR A 112 -40.30 7.04 -18.41
N ASP A 113 -41.27 6.20 -18.77
CA ASP A 113 -42.68 6.61 -18.92
C ASP A 113 -43.24 7.30 -17.67
N VAL A 114 -42.76 6.89 -16.48
CA VAL A 114 -43.10 7.52 -15.20
C VAL A 114 -42.50 8.93 -15.11
N GLN A 115 -41.27 9.12 -15.56
CA GLN A 115 -40.60 10.43 -15.56
C GLN A 115 -41.25 11.40 -16.55
N VAL A 116 -41.71 10.92 -17.72
CA VAL A 116 -42.50 11.72 -18.68
C VAL A 116 -43.84 12.15 -18.07
N ALA A 117 -44.55 11.23 -17.41
CA ALA A 117 -45.80 11.53 -16.73
C ALA A 117 -45.62 12.56 -15.60
N VAL A 118 -44.53 12.46 -14.84
CA VAL A 118 -44.17 13.44 -13.81
C VAL A 118 -43.86 14.79 -14.46
N CYS A 119 -42.99 14.87 -15.48
CA CYS A 119 -42.69 16.13 -16.19
C CYS A 119 -43.97 16.85 -16.65
N LYS A 120 -44.93 16.09 -17.20
CA LYS A 120 -46.23 16.60 -17.62
C LYS A 120 -47.12 17.08 -16.47
N ALA A 121 -47.05 16.45 -15.30
CA ALA A 121 -47.85 16.81 -14.13
C ALA A 121 -47.33 18.05 -13.38
N ILE A 122 -46.00 18.24 -13.34
CA ILE A 122 -45.35 19.41 -12.68
C ILE A 122 -44.99 20.53 -13.66
N GLY A 123 -45.26 20.37 -14.96
CA GLY A 123 -45.04 21.39 -15.99
C GLY A 123 -43.57 21.68 -16.29
N VAL A 124 -42.68 20.73 -15.98
CA VAL A 124 -41.24 20.83 -16.27
C VAL A 124 -40.98 20.24 -17.65
N SER A 125 -40.15 20.91 -18.46
CA SER A 125 -39.81 20.41 -19.79
C SER A 125 -38.99 19.11 -19.68
N GLU A 126 -39.27 18.14 -20.55
CA GLU A 126 -38.55 16.86 -20.58
C GLU A 126 -37.04 17.08 -20.82
N GLU A 127 -36.69 18.12 -21.58
CA GLU A 127 -35.31 18.52 -21.85
C GLU A 127 -34.58 19.02 -20.60
N ASP A 128 -35.22 19.82 -19.76
CA ASP A 128 -34.60 20.34 -18.55
C ASP A 128 -34.48 19.26 -17.47
N TYR A 129 -35.46 18.35 -17.40
CA TYR A 129 -35.37 17.16 -16.56
C TYR A 129 -34.22 16.24 -17.01
N ALA A 130 -34.10 15.95 -18.31
CA ALA A 130 -32.98 15.17 -18.85
C ALA A 130 -31.61 15.82 -18.56
N LYS A 131 -31.49 17.15 -18.68
CA LYS A 131 -30.27 17.88 -18.31
C LYS A 131 -29.94 17.75 -16.83
N SER A 132 -30.93 17.88 -15.94
CA SER A 132 -30.73 17.72 -14.48
C SER A 132 -30.29 16.30 -14.12
N LEU A 133 -30.82 15.29 -14.82
CA LEU A 133 -30.46 13.89 -14.63
C LEU A 133 -29.04 13.62 -15.11
N LYS A 134 -28.67 14.17 -16.26
CA LYS A 134 -27.30 14.11 -16.79
C LYS A 134 -26.30 14.82 -15.86
N ALA A 135 -26.64 16.02 -15.38
CA ALA A 135 -25.82 16.76 -14.42
C ALA A 135 -25.65 16.01 -13.08
N SER A 136 -26.68 15.30 -12.64
CA SER A 136 -26.63 14.46 -11.43
C SER A 136 -25.83 13.18 -11.63
N ALA A 137 -25.79 12.64 -12.85
CA ALA A 137 -24.94 11.51 -13.22
C ALA A 137 -23.46 11.90 -13.34
N ASP A 138 -23.17 13.08 -13.90
CA ASP A 138 -21.80 13.60 -14.05
C ASP A 138 -21.22 14.09 -12.70
N ALA A 139 -22.04 14.52 -11.74
CA ALA A 139 -21.60 14.92 -10.39
C ALA A 139 -21.31 13.72 -9.44
N ALA A 140 -21.71 12.51 -9.84
CA ALA A 140 -21.51 11.27 -9.07
C ALA A 140 -20.35 10.40 -9.60
N ALA A 141 -19.70 10.82 -10.69
CA ALA A 141 -18.49 10.23 -11.26
C ALA A 141 -17.22 10.91 -10.72
#